data_AF-A0A9D0QTU1-F1
#
_entry.id   AF-A0A9D0QTU1-F1
#
_cell.length_a   1.000
_cell.length_b   1.000
_cell.length_c   1.000
_cell.angle_alpha   90.00
_cell.angle_beta   90.00
_cell.angle_gamma   90.00
#
_symmetry.space_group_name_H-M   'P 1'
#
loop_
_entity.id
_entity.type
_entity.pdbx_description
1 polymer ?
#
loop_
_entity_poly.entity_id
_entity_poly.type
_entity_poly.pdbx_seq_one_letter_code
_entity_poly.pdbx_strand_id
1 'polypeptide(L)'
;MAKIIPALNRRTLARMTAGEKRVARRLEALLEDDYLIWYDIPVGSQRRYPDFILLHPSRGLLFLEVKDWKPDTIKKMDKSTVTLHTDKGMVTKTHPLEQVRQCTYAVLQKLKQDPRLCQMTGKYRGNLVMPYGWGVVFTNITRNQAEKALPEGIRE
;
A
#
# COMPACT_ATOMS: atom_id res chain seq x y z
N MET A 1 -20.48 -3.86 0.40
CA MET A 1 -19.44 -2.83 0.55
C MET A 1 -18.39 -3.37 1.49
N ALA A 2 -17.12 -3.21 1.14
CA ALA A 2 -16.02 -3.67 1.99
C ALA A 2 -16.04 -3.03 3.38
N LYS A 3 -15.55 -3.77 4.38
CA LYS A 3 -15.51 -3.29 5.76
C LYS A 3 -14.16 -2.63 6.05
N ILE A 4 -14.17 -1.34 6.36
CA ILE A 4 -12.96 -0.60 6.78
C ILE A 4 -12.86 -0.51 8.30
N ILE A 5 -11.66 -0.78 8.83
CA ILE A 5 -11.30 -0.74 10.25
C ILE A 5 -10.11 0.21 10.44
N PRO A 6 -10.22 1.24 11.29
CA PRO A 6 -11.45 1.70 11.93
C PRO A 6 -12.45 2.26 10.90
N ALA A 7 -13.75 2.24 11.24
CA ALA A 7 -14.78 2.80 10.38
C ALA A 7 -14.51 4.27 10.02
N LEU A 8 -14.93 4.70 8.82
CA LEU A 8 -14.71 6.04 8.26
C LEU A 8 -15.58 7.13 8.91
N ASN A 9 -15.52 7.25 10.24
CA ASN A 9 -16.18 8.32 10.99
C ASN A 9 -15.37 9.62 10.95
N ARG A 10 -15.94 10.71 11.50
CA ARG A 10 -15.33 12.04 11.53
C ARG A 10 -13.91 12.04 12.12
N ARG A 11 -13.65 11.22 13.15
CA ARG A 11 -12.34 11.13 13.82
C ARG A 11 -11.30 10.43 12.95
N THR A 12 -11.65 9.31 12.35
CA THR A 12 -10.77 8.58 11.42
C THR A 12 -10.45 9.46 10.22
N LEU A 13 -11.47 10.07 9.60
CA LEU A 13 -11.30 10.96 8.46
C LEU A 13 -10.44 12.18 8.80
N ALA A 14 -10.53 12.74 10.00
CA ALA A 14 -9.70 13.91 10.37
C ALA A 14 -8.19 13.62 10.33
N ARG A 15 -7.77 12.37 10.51
CA ARG A 15 -6.36 11.95 10.49
C ARG A 15 -5.82 11.67 9.08
N MET A 16 -6.71 11.36 8.15
CA MET A 16 -6.35 10.98 6.79
C MET A 16 -5.93 12.17 5.93
N THR A 17 -4.93 11.95 5.08
CA THR A 17 -4.62 12.85 3.96
C THR A 17 -5.78 12.92 2.95
N ALA A 18 -5.73 13.89 2.02
CA ALA A 18 -6.79 14.05 1.03
C ALA A 18 -6.90 12.84 0.09
N GLY A 19 -5.77 12.26 -0.31
CA GLY A 19 -5.76 11.04 -1.12
C GLY A 19 -6.07 9.78 -0.34
N GLU A 20 -5.64 9.64 0.92
CA GLU A 20 -6.10 8.52 1.77
C GLU A 20 -7.63 8.49 1.88
N LYS A 21 -8.27 9.65 2.13
CA LYS A 21 -9.74 9.77 2.13
C LYS A 21 -10.36 9.32 0.81
N ARG A 22 -9.73 9.71 -0.30
CA ARG A 22 -10.19 9.39 -1.66
C ARG A 22 -10.10 7.90 -1.96
N VAL A 23 -9.01 7.27 -1.52
CA VAL A 23 -8.76 5.83 -1.65
C VAL A 23 -9.70 5.05 -0.74
N ALA A 24 -9.77 5.38 0.55
CA ALA A 24 -10.63 4.71 1.52
C ALA A 24 -12.09 4.63 1.05
N ARG A 25 -12.66 5.76 0.61
CA ARG A 25 -14.04 5.79 0.09
C ARG A 25 -14.24 4.94 -1.16
N ARG A 26 -13.24 4.87 -2.05
CA ARG A 26 -13.30 4.02 -3.25
C ARG A 26 -13.21 2.55 -2.89
N LEU A 27 -12.31 2.20 -1.98
CA LEU A 27 -12.17 0.83 -1.49
C LEU A 27 -13.48 0.35 -0.84
N GLU A 28 -14.08 1.16 0.03
CA GLU A 28 -15.36 0.85 0.69
C GLU A 28 -16.50 0.68 -0.33
N ALA A 29 -16.60 1.58 -1.30
CA ALA A 29 -17.72 1.64 -2.24
C ALA A 29 -17.62 0.65 -3.41
N LEU A 30 -16.40 0.34 -3.88
CA LEU A 30 -16.20 -0.42 -5.12
C LEU A 30 -15.82 -1.89 -4.89
N LEU A 31 -15.33 -2.24 -3.70
CA LEU A 31 -15.00 -3.63 -3.38
C LEU A 31 -16.20 -4.38 -2.78
N GLU A 32 -16.18 -5.69 -2.99
CA GLU A 32 -17.13 -6.65 -2.45
C GLU A 32 -17.15 -6.64 -0.91
N ASP A 33 -18.23 -7.15 -0.30
CA ASP A 33 -18.45 -7.11 1.15
C ASP A 33 -17.61 -8.10 1.97
N ASP A 34 -16.93 -9.03 1.30
CA ASP A 34 -15.98 -9.97 1.88
C ASP A 34 -14.57 -9.39 2.05
N TYR A 35 -14.32 -8.17 1.56
CA TYR A 35 -13.09 -7.44 1.83
C TYR A 35 -13.09 -6.87 3.24
N LEU A 36 -12.03 -7.20 3.98
CA LEU A 36 -11.66 -6.56 5.23
C LEU A 36 -10.46 -5.65 5.02
N ILE A 37 -10.60 -4.38 5.38
CA ILE A 37 -9.59 -3.35 5.10
C ILE A 37 -9.19 -2.69 6.41
N TRP A 38 -7.89 -2.69 6.67
CA TRP A 38 -7.32 -2.01 7.81
C TRP A 38 -6.60 -0.74 7.36
N TYR A 39 -6.83 0.35 8.07
CA TYR A 39 -6.16 1.64 7.87
C TYR A 39 -5.31 2.01 9.10
N ASP A 40 -4.07 2.47 8.85
CA ASP A 40 -3.15 2.99 9.87
C ASP A 40 -3.02 2.06 11.10
N ILE A 41 -2.86 0.76 10.85
CA ILE A 41 -2.67 -0.23 11.92
C ILE A 41 -1.21 -0.33 12.31
N PRO A 42 -0.90 -0.24 13.62
CA PRO A 42 0.45 -0.45 14.08
C PRO A 42 0.85 -1.93 13.94
N VAL A 43 1.79 -2.22 13.03
CA VAL A 43 2.40 -3.53 12.90
C VAL A 43 3.87 -3.49 13.33
N GLY A 44 4.19 -4.07 14.50
CA GLY A 44 5.60 -4.20 14.94
C GLY A 44 6.12 -3.07 15.81
N SER A 45 7.38 -3.21 16.23
CA SER A 45 8.09 -2.25 17.08
C SER A 45 8.63 -1.04 16.30
N GLN A 46 8.90 -1.21 15.01
CA GLN A 46 9.27 -0.12 14.11
C GLN A 46 8.01 0.45 13.47
N ARG A 47 7.69 1.72 13.75
CA ARG A 47 6.46 2.40 13.31
C ARG A 47 6.43 2.71 11.80
N ARG A 48 6.61 1.71 10.93
CA ARG A 48 6.49 1.82 9.47
C ARG A 48 5.34 0.95 9.02
N TYR A 49 4.30 1.56 8.45
CA TYR A 49 3.02 0.94 8.15
C TYR A 49 2.61 1.28 6.72
N PRO A 50 1.99 0.34 5.97
CA PRO A 50 1.23 0.75 4.79
C PRO A 50 0.04 1.58 5.25
N ASP A 51 -0.44 2.45 4.37
CA ASP A 51 -1.68 3.18 4.64
C ASP A 51 -2.88 2.22 4.71
N PHE A 52 -2.92 1.19 3.85
CA PHE A 52 -4.00 0.19 3.85
C PHE A 52 -3.48 -1.26 3.76
N ILE A 53 -4.13 -2.16 4.49
CA ILE A 53 -4.01 -3.61 4.35
C ILE A 53 -5.38 -4.16 4.00
N LEU A 54 -5.51 -4.83 2.86
CA LEU A 54 -6.74 -5.46 2.42
C LEU A 54 -6.59 -6.98 2.55
N LEU A 55 -7.64 -7.64 3.02
CA LEU A 55 -7.78 -9.08 3.04
C LEU A 55 -9.07 -9.46 2.32
N HIS A 56 -8.97 -10.37 1.35
CA HIS A 56 -10.12 -11.07 0.78
C HIS A 56 -9.89 -12.58 0.94
N PRO A 57 -10.86 -13.35 1.47
CA PRO A 57 -10.68 -14.77 1.81
C PRO A 57 -10.10 -15.62 0.67
N SER A 58 -10.54 -15.41 -0.57
CA SER A 58 -10.06 -16.17 -1.74
C SER A 58 -8.91 -15.53 -2.53
N ARG A 59 -8.55 -14.26 -2.25
CA ARG A 59 -7.55 -13.49 -3.04
C ARG A 59 -6.32 -13.10 -2.21
N GLY A 60 -6.36 -13.31 -0.89
CA GLY A 60 -5.23 -13.09 0.01
C GLY A 60 -5.08 -11.63 0.47
N LEU A 61 -3.83 -11.23 0.70
CA LEU A 61 -3.48 -9.93 1.29
C LEU A 61 -2.96 -8.92 0.26
N LEU A 62 -3.38 -7.66 0.36
CA LEU A 62 -2.82 -6.56 -0.44
C LEU A 62 -2.44 -5.38 0.45
N PHE A 63 -1.19 -4.95 0.35
CA PHE A 63 -0.63 -3.83 1.11
C PHE A 63 -0.52 -2.60 0.20
N LEU A 64 -1.10 -1.47 0.58
CA LEU A 64 -1.11 -0.25 -0.23
C LEU A 64 -0.51 0.93 0.52
N GLU A 65 0.40 1.62 -0.16
CA GLU A 65 0.88 2.95 0.22
C GLU A 65 0.20 4.01 -0.65
N VAL A 66 -0.22 5.12 -0.07
CA VAL A 66 -0.83 6.24 -0.77
C VAL A 66 0.13 7.42 -0.80
N LYS A 67 0.25 8.05 -1.96
CA LYS A 67 1.02 9.29 -2.14
C LYS A 67 0.21 10.33 -2.90
N ASP A 68 0.11 11.50 -2.29
CA ASP A 68 -0.57 12.68 -2.84
C ASP A 68 0.39 13.57 -3.63
N TRP A 69 1.49 13.02 -4.12
CA TRP A 69 2.49 13.77 -4.86
C TRP A 69 1.93 14.23 -6.20
N LYS A 70 2.24 15.46 -6.56
CA LYS A 70 1.92 16.00 -7.87
C LYS A 70 3.09 15.71 -8.84
N PRO A 71 2.83 15.49 -10.14
CA PRO A 71 3.89 15.18 -11.10
C PRO A 71 5.05 16.17 -11.11
N ASP A 72 4.76 17.48 -11.01
CA ASP A 72 5.72 18.58 -11.00
C ASP A 72 6.65 18.61 -9.77
N THR A 73 6.19 18.03 -8.66
CA THR A 73 6.98 17.88 -7.42
C THR A 73 7.99 16.74 -7.50
N ILE A 74 7.80 15.75 -8.37
CA ILE A 74 8.72 14.63 -8.53
C ILE A 74 9.83 15.05 -9.48
N LYS A 75 11.07 15.13 -8.99
CA LYS A 75 12.23 15.52 -9.80
C LYS A 75 13.03 14.33 -10.32
N LYS A 76 13.12 13.28 -9.50
CA LYS A 76 13.77 12.02 -9.87
C LYS A 76 13.09 10.87 -9.15
N MET A 77 12.90 9.76 -9.84
CA MET A 77 12.40 8.53 -9.27
C MET A 77 13.21 7.37 -9.85
N ASP A 78 13.81 6.56 -8.98
CA ASP A 78 14.47 5.32 -9.33
C ASP A 78 13.95 4.17 -8.46
N LYS A 79 14.51 2.97 -8.61
CA LYS A 79 13.99 1.76 -7.94
C LYS A 79 14.07 1.84 -6.41
N SER A 80 14.94 2.68 -5.84
CA SER A 80 15.19 2.73 -4.39
C SER A 80 14.83 4.07 -3.74
N THR A 81 14.86 5.16 -4.51
CA THR A 81 14.67 6.52 -3.99
C THR A 81 13.80 7.40 -4.89
N VAL A 82 13.24 8.44 -4.28
CA VAL A 82 12.50 9.51 -4.96
C VAL A 82 12.98 10.83 -4.42
N THR A 83 13.34 11.74 -5.31
CA THR A 83 13.66 13.14 -4.99
C THR A 83 12.47 14.02 -5.32
N LEU A 84 11.99 14.72 -4.29
CA LEU A 84 10.83 15.61 -4.35
C LEU A 84 11.28 17.06 -4.16
N HIS A 85 10.68 17.97 -4.91
CA HIS A 85 10.74 19.40 -4.66
C HIS A 85 9.56 19.80 -3.77
N THR A 86 9.86 20.24 -2.55
CA THR A 86 8.87 20.67 -1.55
C THR A 86 9.02 22.17 -1.28
N ASP A 87 8.06 22.77 -0.57
CA ASP A 87 8.15 24.18 -0.16
C ASP A 87 9.39 24.48 0.70
N LYS A 88 9.98 23.44 1.32
CA LYS A 88 11.20 23.51 2.14
C LYS A 88 12.47 23.17 1.35
N GLY A 89 12.36 23.02 0.03
CA GLY A 89 13.46 22.63 -0.86
C GLY A 89 13.40 21.15 -1.27
N MET A 90 14.54 20.68 -1.80
CA MET A 90 14.69 19.32 -2.34
C MET A 90 14.87 18.30 -1.21
N VAL A 91 14.08 17.22 -1.24
CA VAL A 91 14.16 16.13 -0.27
C VAL A 91 14.20 14.79 -1.00
N THR A 92 15.18 13.96 -0.67
CA THR A 92 15.26 12.58 -1.14
C THR A 92 14.71 11.63 -0.08
N LYS A 93 13.81 10.74 -0.48
CA LYS A 93 13.18 9.73 0.38
C LYS A 93 13.30 8.34 -0.26
N THR A 94 13.13 7.29 0.52
CA THR A 94 12.97 5.92 0.00
C THR A 94 11.77 5.84 -0.94
N HIS A 95 11.89 5.03 -1.99
CA HIS A 95 10.80 4.80 -2.93
C HIS A 95 9.58 4.19 -2.21
N PRO A 96 8.35 4.69 -2.44
CA PRO A 96 7.17 4.24 -1.71
C PRO A 96 6.88 2.75 -1.92
N LEU A 97 7.19 2.23 -3.11
CA LEU A 97 7.07 0.79 -3.39
C LEU A 97 8.03 -0.05 -2.53
N GLU A 98 9.22 0.48 -2.25
CA GLU A 98 10.19 -0.19 -1.38
C GLU A 98 9.76 -0.09 0.09
N GLN A 99 9.18 1.04 0.50
CA GLN A 99 8.61 1.21 1.84
C GLN A 99 7.52 0.17 2.13
N VAL A 100 6.54 0.03 1.23
CA VAL A 100 5.44 -0.93 1.39
C VAL A 100 5.94 -2.37 1.28
N ARG A 101 6.94 -2.66 0.43
CA ARG A 101 7.54 -3.99 0.33
C ARG A 101 8.22 -4.41 1.63
N GLN A 102 9.02 -3.53 2.22
CA GLN A 102 9.69 -3.78 3.51
C GLN A 102 8.67 -4.00 4.63
N CYS A 103 7.63 -3.17 4.69
CA CYS A 103 6.58 -3.36 5.68
C CYS A 103 5.82 -4.69 5.48
N THR A 104 5.51 -5.03 4.22
CA THR A 104 4.87 -6.30 3.87
C THR A 104 5.66 -7.48 4.43
N TYR A 105 6.98 -7.54 4.20
CA TYR A 105 7.80 -8.63 4.76
C TYR A 105 7.80 -8.69 6.29
N ALA A 106 7.79 -7.55 6.97
CA ALA A 106 7.69 -7.52 8.42
C ALA A 106 6.35 -8.10 8.92
N VAL A 107 5.24 -7.80 8.23
CA VAL A 107 3.92 -8.37 8.54
C VAL A 107 3.91 -9.88 8.28
N LEU A 108 4.42 -10.30 7.13
CA LEU A 108 4.46 -11.71 6.75
C LEU A 108 5.31 -12.55 7.72
N GLN A 109 6.44 -12.02 8.19
CA GLN A 109 7.27 -12.70 9.19
C GLN A 109 6.50 -12.94 10.49
N LYS A 110 5.66 -11.99 10.91
CA LYS A 110 4.79 -12.17 12.09
C LYS A 110 3.70 -13.20 11.84
N LEU A 111 3.01 -13.12 10.70
CA LEU A 111 1.94 -14.08 10.35
C LEU A 111 2.48 -15.51 10.26
N LYS A 112 3.70 -15.69 9.74
CA LYS A 112 4.36 -17.00 9.64
C LYS A 112 4.68 -17.65 10.99
N GLN A 113 4.60 -16.93 12.10
CA GLN A 113 4.76 -17.50 13.44
C GLN A 113 3.57 -18.37 13.86
N ASP A 114 2.40 -18.22 13.21
CA ASP A 114 1.25 -19.10 13.41
C ASP A 114 1.28 -20.23 12.36
N PRO A 115 1.51 -21.50 12.76
CA PRO A 115 1.51 -22.63 11.83
C PRO A 115 0.21 -22.80 11.05
N ARG A 116 -0.94 -22.33 11.58
CA ARG A 116 -2.25 -22.41 10.89
C ARG A 116 -2.31 -21.50 9.66
N LEU A 117 -1.48 -20.46 9.63
CA LEU A 117 -1.37 -19.55 8.49
C LEU A 117 -0.30 -20.01 7.50
N CYS A 118 0.39 -21.12 7.76
CA CYS A 118 1.48 -21.64 6.94
C CYS A 118 1.10 -22.93 6.20
N GLN A 119 1.63 -23.09 5.00
CA GLN A 119 1.54 -24.34 4.26
C GLN A 119 2.39 -25.41 4.96
N MET A 120 1.76 -26.53 5.30
CA MET A 120 2.41 -27.62 6.06
C MET A 120 3.17 -28.60 5.15
N THR A 121 2.79 -28.68 3.88
CA THR A 121 3.31 -29.63 2.89
C THR A 121 3.51 -28.95 1.52
N GLY A 122 4.13 -29.67 0.57
CA GLY A 122 4.33 -29.19 -0.80
C GLY A 122 5.51 -28.22 -0.98
N LYS A 123 5.66 -27.71 -2.21
CA LYS A 123 6.80 -26.88 -2.66
C LYS A 123 6.97 -25.58 -1.87
N TYR A 124 5.88 -25.04 -1.32
CA TYR A 124 5.87 -23.77 -0.60
C TYR A 124 5.74 -23.94 0.93
N ARG A 125 6.09 -25.12 1.47
CA ARG A 125 6.07 -25.38 2.93
C ARG A 125 6.76 -24.26 3.71
N GLY A 126 6.11 -23.78 4.78
CA GLY A 126 6.59 -22.67 5.61
C GLY A 126 6.30 -21.26 5.05
N ASN A 127 5.71 -21.15 3.84
CA ASN A 127 5.10 -19.91 3.37
C ASN A 127 3.64 -19.81 3.80
N LEU A 128 3.06 -18.62 3.67
CA LEU A 128 1.65 -18.43 3.99
C LEU A 128 0.74 -19.30 3.10
N VAL A 129 -0.39 -19.72 3.66
CA VAL A 129 -1.46 -20.45 2.94
C VAL A 129 -2.17 -19.60 1.89
N MET A 130 -2.00 -18.28 1.95
CA MET A 130 -2.65 -17.31 1.06
C MET A 130 -1.61 -16.51 0.27
N PRO A 131 -1.97 -16.07 -0.96
CA PRO A 131 -1.15 -15.14 -1.72
C PRO A 131 -1.11 -13.76 -1.05
N TYR A 132 -0.12 -12.96 -1.42
CA TYR A 132 0.01 -11.57 -0.98
C TYR A 132 0.65 -10.71 -2.06
N GLY A 133 0.35 -9.42 -2.04
CA GLY A 133 0.95 -8.42 -2.94
C GLY A 133 1.04 -7.04 -2.29
N TRP A 134 1.74 -6.12 -2.94
CA TRP A 134 1.86 -4.74 -2.48
C TRP A 134 1.85 -3.77 -3.66
N GLY A 135 1.46 -2.51 -3.39
CA GLY A 135 1.37 -1.48 -4.41
C GLY A 135 1.40 -0.07 -3.84
N VAL A 136 1.51 0.90 -4.75
CA VAL A 136 1.46 2.33 -4.44
C VAL A 136 0.35 2.97 -5.24
N VAL A 137 -0.44 3.83 -4.60
CA VAL A 137 -1.49 4.63 -5.22
C VAL A 137 -1.05 6.09 -5.25
N PHE A 138 -0.78 6.61 -6.45
CA PHE A 138 -0.54 8.03 -6.67
C PHE A 138 -1.86 8.74 -6.97
N THR A 139 -2.39 9.51 -6.02
CA THR A 139 -3.76 10.04 -6.10
C THR A 139 -3.91 11.27 -6.98
N ASN A 140 -2.79 11.95 -7.27
CA ASN A 140 -2.71 13.16 -8.08
C ASN A 140 -1.98 12.95 -9.43
N ILE A 141 -1.73 11.69 -9.82
CA ILE A 141 -1.10 11.32 -11.09
C ILE A 141 -2.07 10.45 -11.87
N THR A 142 -2.50 10.92 -13.03
CA THR A 142 -3.34 10.13 -13.92
C THR A 142 -2.55 9.03 -14.62
N ARG A 143 -3.24 7.97 -15.06
CA ARG A 143 -2.65 6.91 -15.89
C ARG A 143 -1.90 7.48 -17.11
N ASN A 144 -2.52 8.41 -17.84
CA ASN A 144 -1.93 9.05 -19.02
C ASN A 144 -0.63 9.81 -18.68
N GLN A 145 -0.60 10.56 -17.57
CA GLN A 145 0.62 11.24 -17.11
C GLN A 145 1.72 10.23 -16.73
N ALA A 146 1.37 9.14 -16.05
CA ALA A 146 2.32 8.09 -15.70
C ALA A 146 2.91 7.41 -16.95
N GLU A 147 2.06 7.01 -17.90
CA GLU A 147 2.47 6.34 -19.13
C GLU A 147 3.36 7.22 -20.02
N LYS A 148 3.10 8.54 -20.06
CA LYS A 148 3.96 9.52 -20.75
C LYS A 148 5.31 9.72 -20.07
N ALA A 149 5.38 9.56 -18.76
CA ALA A 149 6.62 9.70 -18.00
C ALA A 149 7.50 8.44 -18.07
N LEU A 150 6.93 7.28 -18.43
CA LEU A 150 7.70 6.05 -18.66
C LEU A 150 8.46 6.11 -19.99
N PRO A 151 9.74 5.72 -20.01
CA PRO A 151 10.49 5.54 -21.26
C PRO A 151 9.76 4.60 -22.23
N GLU A 152 9.83 4.88 -23.52
CA GLU A 152 9.33 3.96 -24.55
C GLU A 152 10.10 2.62 -24.44
N GLY A 153 9.37 1.52 -24.22
CA GLY A 153 9.92 0.18 -24.00
C GLY A 153 9.59 -0.47 -22.65
N ILE A 154 8.98 0.25 -21.69
CA ILE A 154 8.50 -0.30 -20.40
C ILE A 154 6.95 -0.36 -20.35
N ARG A 155 6.27 0.03 -21.44
CA ARG A 155 4.81 -0.01 -21.55
C ARG A 155 4.38 -1.44 -21.96
N GLU A 156 4.23 -2.33 -20.99
CA GLU A 156 3.49 -3.59 -21.16
C GLU A 156 2.03 -3.42 -20.74
#